data_AF-A0A926B1Y4-F1
#
_entry.id   AF-A0A926B1Y4-F1
#
_cell.length_a   1.000
_cell.length_b   1.000
_cell.length_c   1.000
_cell.angle_alpha   90.00
_cell.angle_beta   90.00
_cell.angle_gamma   90.00
#
_symmetry.space_group_name_H-M   'P 1'
#
loop_
_entity.id
_entity.type
_entity.pdbx_description
1 polymer ?
#
loop_
_entity_poly.entity_id
_entity_poly.type
_entity_poly.pdbx_seq_one_letter_code
_entity_poly.pdbx_strand_id
1 'polypeptide(L)'
;MVFYSEETGLPFSRCNDCGGTLTDQEDGYFIQKVLNAGETILEMAICNGCHDRLQQSYSKKSREQIWNFYLDHADLPERRKKFHALPPMPDFWMNNCLTCKTLRGRSQEYGIAARCVGEYLILDETPMMVCSDCMGKMIEVMSEESLETYDCWMERVIPPAADFSINKPRRRVFF
;
A
#
# COMPACT_ATOMS: atom_id res chain seq x y z
N MET A 1 11.97 11.98 -3.11
CA MET A 1 10.72 12.15 -2.33
C MET A 1 10.14 10.76 -2.14
N VAL A 2 9.66 10.37 -0.95
CA VAL A 2 9.40 8.95 -0.59
C VAL A 2 8.39 8.21 -1.50
N PHE A 3 7.45 8.94 -2.12
CA PHE A 3 6.44 8.39 -3.03
C PHE A 3 6.70 8.68 -4.52
N TYR A 4 7.91 9.08 -4.90
CA TYR A 4 8.29 9.13 -6.33
C TYR A 4 8.72 7.76 -6.80
N SER A 5 8.58 7.47 -8.08
CA SER A 5 9.10 6.21 -8.64
C SER A 5 10.62 6.15 -8.49
N GLU A 6 11.13 5.03 -7.99
CA GLU A 6 12.57 4.75 -7.94
C GLU A 6 13.16 4.59 -9.35
N GLU A 7 12.39 4.02 -10.29
CA GLU A 7 12.84 3.82 -11.67
C GLU A 7 13.12 5.17 -12.38
N THR A 8 12.22 6.14 -12.22
CA THR A 8 12.29 7.40 -12.97
C THR A 8 12.79 8.59 -12.14
N GLY A 9 12.75 8.49 -10.81
CA GLY A 9 12.98 9.61 -9.90
C GLY A 9 11.89 10.70 -9.95
N LEU A 10 10.76 10.43 -10.61
CA LEU A 10 9.67 11.38 -10.85
C LEU A 10 8.36 10.91 -10.19
N PRO A 11 7.34 11.79 -10.03
CA PRO A 11 6.00 11.38 -9.66
C PRO A 11 5.44 10.30 -10.59
N PHE A 12 4.66 9.38 -10.05
CA PHE A 12 3.93 8.40 -10.85
C PHE A 12 2.93 9.11 -11.77
N SER A 13 3.04 8.87 -13.07
CA SER A 13 2.16 9.48 -14.08
C SER A 13 1.18 8.48 -14.70
N ARG A 14 1.43 7.17 -14.60
CA ARG A 14 0.64 6.12 -15.24
C ARG A 14 0.24 5.03 -14.25
N CYS A 15 -1.00 4.56 -14.38
CA CYS A 15 -1.52 3.41 -13.64
C CYS A 15 -0.81 2.12 -14.10
N ASN A 16 -0.27 1.34 -13.17
CA ASN A 16 0.37 0.07 -13.49
C ASN A 16 -0.61 -1.00 -14.00
N ASP A 17 -1.91 -0.89 -13.69
CA ASP A 17 -2.92 -1.86 -14.14
C ASP A 17 -3.51 -1.51 -15.51
N CYS A 18 -4.10 -0.32 -15.67
CA CYS A 18 -4.76 0.07 -16.93
C CYS A 18 -3.91 0.92 -17.87
N GLY A 19 -2.73 1.37 -17.44
CA GLY A 19 -1.87 2.27 -18.21
C GLY A 19 -2.36 3.71 -18.34
N GLY A 20 -3.52 4.06 -17.77
CA GLY A 20 -4.12 5.40 -17.85
C GLY A 20 -3.34 6.45 -17.05
N THR A 21 -3.48 7.73 -17.42
CA THR A 21 -2.85 8.86 -16.71
C THR A 21 -3.42 9.01 -15.31
N LEU A 22 -2.55 9.19 -14.30
CA LEU A 22 -2.92 9.33 -12.88
C LEU A 22 -3.17 10.78 -12.45
N THR A 23 -2.39 11.72 -12.98
CA THR A 23 -2.40 13.13 -12.56
C THR A 23 -3.69 13.86 -12.91
N ASP A 24 -4.41 13.37 -13.92
CA ASP A 24 -5.62 14.01 -14.44
C ASP A 24 -6.91 13.42 -13.83
N GLN A 25 -6.79 12.47 -12.90
CA GLN A 25 -7.93 11.78 -12.29
C GLN A 25 -8.40 12.54 -11.04
N GLU A 26 -9.62 13.06 -11.08
CA GLU A 26 -10.25 13.72 -9.92
C GLU A 26 -10.47 12.74 -8.75
N ASP A 27 -10.73 11.47 -9.04
CA ASP A 27 -10.95 10.41 -8.05
C ASP A 27 -9.67 9.98 -7.31
N GLY A 28 -8.51 10.42 -7.81
CA GLY A 28 -7.21 10.11 -7.25
C GLY A 28 -6.67 8.72 -7.58
N TYR A 29 -5.54 8.40 -6.95
CA TYR A 29 -4.78 7.18 -7.15
C TYR A 29 -4.05 6.77 -5.87
N PHE A 30 -3.63 5.51 -5.84
CA PHE A 30 -2.89 4.92 -4.73
C PHE A 30 -1.48 4.60 -5.18
N ILE A 31 -0.49 4.94 -4.35
CA ILE A 31 0.90 4.54 -4.50
C ILE A 31 1.20 3.55 -3.39
N GLN A 32 1.84 2.44 -3.73
CA GLN A 32 2.31 1.43 -2.80
C GLN A 32 3.80 1.17 -3.05
N LYS A 33 4.55 1.03 -1.97
CA LYS A 33 5.92 0.52 -2.02
C LYS A 33 6.17 -0.51 -0.92
N VAL A 34 7.01 -1.49 -1.21
CA VAL A 34 7.60 -2.39 -0.19
C VAL A 34 9.09 -2.14 -0.14
N LEU A 35 9.58 -1.93 1.07
CA LEU A 35 10.99 -1.71 1.35
C LEU A 35 11.55 -2.88 2.14
N ASN A 36 12.76 -3.30 1.82
CA ASN A 36 13.56 -4.28 2.57
C ASN A 36 14.96 -3.71 2.80
N ALA A 37 15.39 -3.63 4.06
CA ALA A 37 16.66 -3.04 4.47
C ALA A 37 16.93 -1.62 3.93
N GLY A 38 15.86 -0.85 3.66
CA GLY A 38 15.93 0.50 3.14
C GLY A 38 15.85 0.61 1.61
N GLU A 39 15.89 -0.51 0.90
CA GLU A 39 15.75 -0.55 -0.56
C GLU A 39 14.32 -0.87 -0.96
N THR A 40 13.78 -0.16 -1.96
CA THR A 40 12.47 -0.48 -2.53
C THR A 40 12.59 -1.72 -3.40
N ILE A 41 11.93 -2.80 -2.98
CA ILE A 41 11.87 -4.07 -3.71
C ILE A 41 10.61 -4.21 -4.56
N LEU A 42 9.62 -3.36 -4.30
CA LEU A 42 8.39 -3.25 -5.09
C LEU A 42 7.89 -1.81 -5.02
N GLU A 43 7.44 -1.30 -6.16
CA GLU A 43 6.65 -0.08 -6.23
C GLU A 43 5.56 -0.18 -7.29
N MET A 44 4.44 0.48 -7.04
CA MET A 44 3.38 0.63 -8.02
C MET A 44 2.50 1.84 -7.69
N ALA A 45 1.78 2.32 -8.70
CA ALA A 45 0.68 3.24 -8.55
C ALA A 45 -0.52 2.81 -9.39
N ILE A 46 -1.72 2.85 -8.82
CA ILE A 46 -2.96 2.45 -9.49
C ILE A 46 -4.04 3.52 -9.30
N CYS A 47 -4.82 3.78 -10.34
CA CYS A 47 -5.95 4.72 -10.21
C CYS A 47 -7.06 4.15 -9.32
N ASN A 48 -7.90 5.02 -8.75
CA ASN A 48 -8.98 4.62 -7.88
C ASN A 48 -9.89 3.54 -8.51
N GLY A 49 -10.22 3.66 -9.79
CA GLY A 49 -11.02 2.66 -10.49
C GLY A 49 -10.37 1.27 -10.60
N CYS A 50 -9.05 1.18 -10.69
CA CYS A 50 -8.34 -0.12 -10.68
C CYS A 50 -8.30 -0.70 -9.27
N HIS A 51 -8.04 0.14 -8.26
CA HIS A 51 -8.09 -0.24 -6.85
C HIS A 51 -9.48 -0.79 -6.48
N ASP A 52 -10.56 -0.11 -6.87
CA ASP A 52 -11.92 -0.53 -6.55
C ASP A 52 -12.29 -1.87 -7.22
N ARG A 53 -11.89 -2.09 -8.48
CA ARG A 53 -12.09 -3.38 -9.14
C ARG A 53 -11.34 -4.50 -8.44
N LEU A 54 -10.11 -4.25 -8.00
CA LEU A 54 -9.32 -5.21 -7.25
C LEU A 54 -10.02 -5.55 -5.91
N GLN A 55 -10.44 -4.54 -5.14
CA GLN A 55 -11.18 -4.76 -3.89
C GLN A 55 -12.47 -5.57 -4.12
N GLN A 56 -13.23 -5.25 -5.17
CA GLN A 56 -14.47 -5.95 -5.51
C GLN A 56 -14.26 -7.41 -5.95
N SER A 57 -13.06 -7.74 -6.44
CA SER A 57 -12.71 -9.12 -6.82
C SER A 57 -12.48 -10.04 -5.62
N TYR A 58 -12.24 -9.49 -4.43
CA TYR A 58 -12.12 -10.28 -3.21
C TYR A 58 -13.49 -10.76 -2.71
N SER A 59 -13.46 -11.93 -2.08
CA SER A 59 -14.62 -12.44 -1.36
C SER A 59 -15.12 -11.39 -0.35
N LYS A 60 -16.44 -11.29 -0.18
CA LYS A 60 -17.04 -10.38 0.82
C LYS A 60 -16.44 -10.57 2.21
N LYS A 61 -16.22 -11.84 2.59
CA LYS A 61 -15.62 -12.21 3.87
C LYS A 61 -14.20 -11.65 4.01
N SER A 62 -13.36 -11.78 2.98
CA SER A 62 -11.98 -11.26 3.02
C SER A 62 -11.95 -9.74 3.12
N ARG A 63 -12.81 -9.03 2.39
CA ARG A 63 -12.94 -7.56 2.53
C ARG A 63 -13.31 -7.16 3.95
N GLU A 64 -14.31 -7.82 4.54
CA GLU A 64 -14.72 -7.55 5.92
C GLU A 64 -13.59 -7.87 6.92
N GLN A 65 -12.86 -8.97 6.73
CA GLN A 65 -11.76 -9.35 7.63
C GLN A 65 -10.57 -8.40 7.54
N ILE A 66 -10.19 -7.96 6.34
CA ILE A 66 -9.15 -6.93 6.16
C ILE A 66 -9.59 -5.62 6.81
N TRP A 67 -10.83 -5.19 6.56
CA TRP A 67 -11.37 -3.97 7.15
C TRP A 67 -11.40 -4.03 8.68
N ASN A 68 -11.87 -5.14 9.26
CA ASN A 68 -11.87 -5.35 10.71
C ASN A 68 -10.46 -5.36 11.28
N PHE A 69 -9.48 -5.96 10.58
CA PHE A 69 -8.09 -5.90 11.01
C PHE A 69 -7.60 -4.46 11.16
N TYR A 70 -7.90 -3.58 10.19
CA TYR A 70 -7.58 -2.17 10.33
C TYR A 70 -8.37 -1.49 11.46
N LEU A 71 -9.68 -1.69 11.57
CA LEU A 71 -10.46 -1.07 12.64
C LEU A 71 -9.97 -1.45 14.04
N ASP A 72 -9.57 -2.72 14.21
CA ASP A 72 -9.15 -3.26 15.50
C ASP A 72 -7.74 -2.80 15.89
N HIS A 73 -6.89 -2.44 14.92
CA HIS A 73 -5.47 -2.18 15.17
C HIS A 73 -5.01 -0.76 14.78
N ALA A 74 -5.70 -0.09 13.86
CA ALA A 74 -5.41 1.25 13.40
C ALA A 74 -6.35 2.26 14.08
N ASP A 75 -5.78 3.11 14.93
CA ASP A 75 -6.50 4.25 15.52
C ASP A 75 -6.63 5.40 14.52
N LEU A 76 -7.43 5.16 13.47
CA LEU A 76 -7.73 6.15 12.42
C LEU A 76 -8.45 7.39 12.98
N PRO A 77 -9.39 7.28 13.94
CA PRO A 77 -10.01 8.47 14.55
C PRO A 77 -8.99 9.38 15.24
N GLU A 78 -8.07 8.82 16.03
CA GLU A 78 -7.03 9.63 16.68
C GLU A 78 -6.04 10.22 15.67
N ARG A 79 -5.70 9.44 14.63
CA ARG A 79 -4.88 9.93 13.52
C ARG A 79 -5.50 11.15 12.85
N ARG A 80 -6.81 11.10 12.55
CA ARG A 80 -7.55 12.21 11.94
C ARG A 80 -7.61 13.45 12.84
N LYS A 81 -7.74 13.29 14.16
CA LYS A 81 -7.66 14.42 15.11
C LYS A 81 -6.27 15.07 15.10
N LYS A 82 -5.22 14.24 15.13
CA LYS A 82 -3.83 14.71 15.14
C LYS A 82 -3.44 15.38 13.83
N PHE A 83 -4.07 15.03 12.71
CA PHE A 83 -3.81 15.66 11.42
C PHE A 83 -3.96 17.18 11.46
N HIS A 84 -5.00 17.69 12.13
CA HIS A 84 -5.19 19.14 12.28
C HIS A 84 -4.22 19.81 13.26
N ALA A 85 -3.51 19.03 14.08
CA ALA A 85 -2.66 19.53 15.17
C ALA A 85 -1.16 19.36 14.93
N LEU A 86 -0.75 18.59 13.91
CA LEU A 86 0.64 18.22 13.66
C LEU A 86 1.11 18.66 12.27
N PRO A 87 2.44 18.79 12.06
CA PRO A 87 2.98 19.16 10.76
C PRO A 87 2.55 18.16 9.66
N PRO A 88 2.23 18.64 8.44
CA PRO A 88 1.86 17.81 7.30
C PRO A 88 3.09 17.13 6.67
N MET A 89 3.90 16.43 7.48
CA MET A 89 5.12 15.77 7.04
C MET A 89 4.87 14.27 6.84
N PRO A 90 4.95 13.73 5.61
CA PRO A 90 4.69 12.32 5.32
C PRO A 90 5.48 11.34 6.21
N ASP A 91 6.77 11.61 6.44
CA ASP A 91 7.64 10.75 7.23
C ASP A 91 7.22 10.63 8.70
N PHE A 92 6.65 11.68 9.28
CA PHE A 92 6.16 11.66 10.65
C PHE A 92 5.09 10.56 10.82
N TRP A 93 4.18 10.47 9.84
CA TRP A 93 3.07 9.54 9.84
C TRP A 93 3.42 8.09 9.49
N MET A 94 4.63 7.87 8.99
CA MET A 94 5.17 6.56 8.59
C MET A 94 6.29 6.07 9.51
N ASN A 95 6.61 6.79 10.58
CA ASN A 95 7.68 6.40 11.50
C ASN A 95 7.34 5.15 12.34
N ASN A 96 6.05 4.83 12.44
CA ASN A 96 5.55 3.69 13.20
C ASN A 96 4.55 2.92 12.36
N CYS A 97 4.53 1.59 12.54
CA CYS A 97 3.53 0.72 11.98
C CYS A 97 2.14 1.19 12.41
N LEU A 98 1.24 1.35 11.45
CA LEU A 98 -0.12 1.84 11.68
C LEU A 98 -0.87 0.99 12.70
N THR A 99 -0.61 -0.32 12.70
CA THR A 99 -1.35 -1.33 13.44
C THR A 99 -0.68 -1.67 14.78
N CYS A 100 0.55 -2.17 14.78
CA CYS A 100 1.24 -2.60 16.00
C CYS A 100 2.15 -1.53 16.64
N LYS A 101 2.26 -0.34 16.04
CA LYS A 101 3.11 0.78 16.49
C LYS A 101 4.62 0.52 16.50
N THR A 102 5.09 -0.63 16.02
CA THR A 102 6.52 -0.92 15.84
C THR A 102 7.20 0.20 15.04
N LEU A 103 8.34 0.68 15.54
CA LEU A 103 9.13 1.70 14.85
C LEU A 103 9.64 1.18 13.50
N ARG A 104 9.57 2.03 12.46
CA ARG A 104 10.06 1.73 11.11
C ARG A 104 11.50 1.22 11.12
N GLY A 105 12.38 1.86 11.88
CA GLY A 105 13.79 1.44 12.02
C GLY A 105 14.03 0.11 12.72
N ARG A 106 12.99 -0.54 13.28
CA ARG A 106 13.05 -1.90 13.83
C ARG A 106 12.47 -2.95 12.88
N SER A 107 11.91 -2.53 11.75
CA SER A 107 11.37 -3.41 10.72
C SER A 107 12.38 -3.53 9.59
N GLN A 108 12.88 -4.73 9.33
CA GLN A 108 13.74 -4.95 8.16
C GLN A 108 12.94 -4.76 6.86
N GLU A 109 11.71 -5.28 6.82
CA GLU A 109 10.79 -5.17 5.69
C GLU A 109 9.49 -4.47 6.12
N TYR A 110 8.98 -3.57 5.29
CA TYR A 110 7.70 -2.90 5.52
C TYR A 110 7.09 -2.34 4.25
N GLY A 111 5.76 -2.25 4.23
CA GLY A 111 5.00 -1.55 3.20
C GLY A 111 4.76 -0.10 3.58
N ILE A 112 4.74 0.78 2.59
CA ILE A 112 4.17 2.13 2.69
C ILE A 112 3.12 2.34 1.61
N ALA A 113 2.06 3.07 1.95
CA ALA A 113 0.97 3.37 1.03
C ALA A 113 0.52 4.83 1.18
N ALA A 114 0.10 5.41 0.06
CA ALA A 114 -0.33 6.80 -0.06
C ALA A 114 -1.49 6.93 -1.03
N ARG A 115 -2.49 7.75 -0.69
CA ARG A 115 -3.49 8.23 -1.64
C ARG A 115 -3.10 9.62 -2.13
N CYS A 116 -3.23 9.85 -3.43
CA CYS A 116 -2.94 11.11 -4.08
C CYS A 116 -4.14 11.57 -4.92
N VAL A 117 -4.31 12.88 -5.09
CA VAL A 117 -5.24 13.50 -6.04
C VAL A 117 -4.46 14.56 -6.81
N GLY A 118 -4.28 14.33 -8.12
CA GLY A 118 -3.33 15.10 -8.92
C GLY A 118 -1.91 15.03 -8.34
N GLU A 119 -1.34 16.19 -8.02
CA GLU A 119 -0.01 16.31 -7.41
C GLU A 119 -0.03 16.31 -5.87
N TYR A 120 -1.22 16.22 -5.26
CA TYR A 120 -1.39 16.36 -3.82
C TYR A 120 -1.49 15.01 -3.13
N LEU A 121 -0.68 14.84 -2.08
CA LEU A 121 -0.78 13.72 -1.16
C LEU A 121 -1.93 13.96 -0.16
N ILE A 122 -2.82 12.99 -0.02
CA ILE A 122 -3.94 13.04 0.91
C ILE A 122 -3.48 12.53 2.28
N LEU A 123 -3.55 13.41 3.28
CA LEU A 123 -2.88 13.23 4.58
C LEU A 123 -3.81 12.81 5.74
N ASP A 124 -5.13 12.83 5.55
CA ASP A 124 -6.12 12.53 6.59
C ASP A 124 -6.18 11.04 6.94
N GLU A 125 -5.98 10.16 5.97
CA GLU A 125 -5.99 8.70 6.13
C GLU A 125 -4.63 8.07 5.79
N THR A 126 -3.97 8.59 4.77
CA THR A 126 -2.62 8.19 4.33
C THR A 126 -1.62 9.32 4.62
N PRO A 127 -0.30 9.19 4.42
CA PRO A 127 0.48 8.00 4.14
C PRO A 127 0.61 7.09 5.37
N MET A 128 0.62 5.79 5.14
CA MET A 128 0.77 4.80 6.21
C MET A 128 2.00 3.93 6.00
N MET A 129 2.52 3.37 7.10
CA MET A 129 3.54 2.32 7.09
C MET A 129 2.99 1.10 7.83
N VAL A 130 3.24 -0.10 7.31
CA VAL A 130 2.86 -1.36 7.95
C VAL A 130 4.04 -2.34 7.92
N CYS A 131 4.43 -2.87 9.08
CA CYS A 131 5.55 -3.81 9.19
C CYS A 131 5.20 -5.19 8.62
N SER A 132 6.21 -5.94 8.18
CA SER A 132 6.10 -7.29 7.62
C SER A 132 5.21 -8.24 8.41
N ASP A 133 5.29 -8.21 9.74
CA ASP A 133 4.48 -9.09 10.59
C ASP A 133 2.99 -8.77 10.50
N CYS A 134 2.65 -7.48 10.43
CA CYS A 134 1.25 -7.07 10.27
C CYS A 134 0.77 -7.34 8.85
N MET A 135 1.64 -7.18 7.83
CA MET A 135 1.38 -7.61 6.46
C MET A 135 0.96 -9.09 6.41
N GLY A 136 1.74 -9.95 7.07
CA GLY A 136 1.46 -11.38 7.17
C GLY A 136 0.09 -11.66 7.80
N LYS A 137 -0.25 -10.96 8.89
CA LYS A 137 -1.55 -11.14 9.58
C LYS A 137 -2.75 -10.76 8.71
N MET A 138 -2.64 -9.74 7.86
CA MET A 138 -3.72 -9.44 6.91
C MET A 138 -3.89 -10.51 5.85
N ILE A 139 -2.78 -11.04 5.35
CA ILE A 139 -2.80 -12.15 4.39
C ILE A 139 -3.42 -13.40 5.01
N GLU A 140 -3.15 -13.67 6.29
CA GLU A 140 -3.72 -14.82 7.01
C GLU A 140 -5.24 -14.77 7.15
N VAL A 141 -5.84 -13.58 7.18
CA VAL A 141 -7.30 -13.43 7.27
C VAL A 141 -8.00 -13.43 5.90
N MET A 142 -7.26 -13.45 4.79
CA MET A 142 -7.83 -13.56 3.45
C MET A 142 -8.20 -15.01 3.11
N SER A 143 -9.23 -15.18 2.26
CA SER A 143 -9.57 -16.48 1.69
C SER A 143 -8.54 -16.89 0.63
N GLU A 144 -8.40 -18.20 0.40
CA GLU A 144 -7.51 -18.71 -0.65
C GLU A 144 -7.85 -18.14 -2.02
N GLU A 145 -9.14 -18.04 -2.36
CA GLU A 145 -9.63 -17.41 -3.59
C GLU A 145 -9.20 -15.93 -3.72
N SER A 146 -9.28 -15.15 -2.62
CA SER A 146 -8.91 -13.72 -2.67
C SER A 146 -7.40 -13.55 -2.80
N LEU A 147 -6.62 -14.47 -2.23
CA LEU A 147 -5.17 -14.51 -2.37
C LEU A 147 -4.77 -14.88 -3.80
N GLU A 148 -5.38 -15.91 -4.38
CA GLU A 148 -5.13 -16.30 -5.77
C GLU A 148 -5.49 -15.18 -6.75
N THR A 149 -6.61 -14.49 -6.51
CA THR A 149 -7.05 -13.34 -7.30
C THR A 149 -6.01 -12.23 -7.30
N TYR A 150 -5.40 -11.97 -6.14
CA TYR A 150 -4.35 -10.98 -6.04
C TYR A 150 -3.03 -11.42 -6.65
N ASP A 151 -2.61 -12.67 -6.42
CA ASP A 151 -1.38 -13.20 -7.00
C ASP A 151 -1.45 -13.08 -8.54
N CYS A 152 -2.60 -13.44 -9.14
CA CYS A 152 -2.87 -13.23 -10.56
C CYS A 152 -2.79 -11.75 -10.99
N TRP A 153 -3.29 -10.85 -10.15
CA TRP A 153 -3.24 -9.41 -10.41
C TRP A 153 -1.80 -8.86 -10.34
N MET A 154 -1.02 -9.27 -9.35
CA MET A 154 0.39 -8.87 -9.18
C MET A 154 1.25 -9.31 -10.36
N GLU A 155 1.10 -10.56 -10.79
CA GLU A 155 1.81 -11.10 -11.96
C GLU A 155 1.50 -10.34 -13.26
N ARG A 156 0.31 -9.73 -13.34
CA ARG A 156 -0.09 -8.89 -14.49
C ARG A 156 0.44 -7.47 -14.41
N VAL A 157 0.42 -6.88 -13.22
CA VAL A 157 0.68 -5.44 -12.99
C VAL A 157 2.17 -5.14 -12.86
N ILE A 158 2.97 -6.12 -12.44
CA ILE A 158 4.41 -5.94 -12.24
C ILE A 158 5.18 -6.62 -13.37
N PRO A 159 6.05 -5.90 -14.10
CA PRO A 159 6.81 -6.48 -15.21
C PRO A 159 7.74 -7.63 -14.76
N PRO A 160 7.95 -8.66 -15.61
CA PRO A 160 8.79 -9.82 -15.28
C PRO A 160 10.28 -9.52 -15.00
N ALA A 161 10.75 -8.32 -15.35
CA ALA A 161 12.15 -7.90 -15.16
C ALA A 161 12.43 -7.35 -13.75
N ALA A 162 11.40 -7.12 -12.94
CA ALA A 162 11.59 -7.09 -11.49
C ALA A 162 11.90 -8.54 -11.10
N ASP A 163 13.15 -8.82 -10.77
CA ASP A 163 13.64 -10.17 -10.48
C ASP A 163 12.96 -10.68 -9.19
N PHE A 164 11.72 -11.14 -9.31
CA PHE A 164 10.93 -11.81 -8.27
C PHE A 164 11.43 -13.25 -8.08
N SER A 165 12.74 -13.45 -8.07
CA SER A 165 13.36 -14.66 -7.55
C SER A 165 13.48 -14.60 -6.02
N ILE A 166 12.44 -14.11 -5.34
CA ILE A 166 12.17 -14.43 -3.94
C ILE A 166 11.41 -15.76 -3.94
N ASN A 167 12.17 -16.86 -3.97
CA ASN A 167 11.78 -18.21 -3.55
C ASN A 167 10.28 -18.38 -3.20
N LYS A 168 9.48 -18.97 -4.12
CA LYS A 168 8.22 -19.62 -3.71
C LYS A 168 8.56 -20.63 -2.60
N PRO A 169 7.84 -20.72 -1.45
CA PRO A 169 6.54 -20.12 -1.13
C PRO A 169 6.56 -19.25 0.14
N ARG A 170 5.93 -18.07 0.10
CA ARG A 170 5.12 -17.51 1.19
C ARG A 170 4.50 -16.20 0.71
N ARG A 171 3.16 -16.24 0.58
CA ARG A 171 2.22 -15.12 0.42
C ARG A 171 2.70 -13.87 1.19
N ARG A 172 3.40 -12.96 0.52
CA ARG A 172 3.97 -11.73 1.09
C ARG A 172 3.96 -10.66 0.02
N VAL A 173 2.88 -9.90 -0.07
CA VAL A 173 2.83 -8.44 -0.30
C VAL A 173 1.35 -8.12 -0.33
N PHE A 174 0.86 -7.20 0.50
CA PHE A 174 -0.48 -6.62 0.33
C PHE A 174 -0.73 -5.41 1.24
N PHE A 175 -0.81 -4.20 0.65
CA PHE A 175 -1.37 -2.94 1.21
C PHE A 175 -1.77 -1.99 0.09
#